data_AF-A0A397A0R9-F1
#
_entry.id   AF-A0A397A0R9-F1
#
_cell.length_a   1.000
_cell.length_b   1.000
_cell.length_c   1.000
_cell.angle_alpha   90.00
_cell.angle_beta   90.00
_cell.angle_gamma   90.00
#
_symmetry.space_group_name_H-M   'P 1'
#
loop_
_entity.id
_entity.type
_entity.pdbx_description
1 polymer ?
#
loop_
_entity_poly.entity_id
_entity_poly.type
_entity_poly.pdbx_seq_one_letter_code
_entity_poly.pdbx_strand_id
1 'polypeptide(L)'
;MYSVLKTLTIIAVAAIASADIVPEGTESICGTDQAKPAVALKDVEAKKYQLGQAVARLRMTGGWCTAWLWGSEGHLVTNNHCVGTQASASVVIAEFGAECATATDPNNNVKGACVGTYVSNSSTLIITEPSLDFTLLKLNVNPGINITKFGYLQARESAVPLDDPIYI
;
A
#
# COMPACT_ATOMS: atom_id res chain seq x y z
N MET A 1 -31.53 57.21 -30.77
CA MET A 1 -30.83 56.74 -29.56
C MET A 1 -30.84 55.22 -29.59
N TYR A 2 -29.73 54.59 -29.98
CA TYR A 2 -29.63 53.13 -30.11
C TYR A 2 -28.98 52.59 -28.83
N SER A 3 -29.74 51.79 -28.07
CA SER A 3 -29.24 51.08 -26.90
C SER A 3 -28.61 49.77 -27.35
N VAL A 4 -27.28 49.67 -27.29
CA VAL A 4 -26.54 48.44 -27.60
C VAL A 4 -26.50 47.59 -26.34
N LEU A 5 -27.33 46.55 -26.30
CA LEU A 5 -27.24 45.48 -25.30
C LEU A 5 -25.92 44.73 -25.52
N LYS A 6 -24.97 44.85 -24.58
CA LYS A 6 -23.75 44.04 -24.59
C LYS A 6 -24.07 42.66 -24.03
N THR A 7 -24.26 41.70 -24.92
CA THR A 7 -24.36 40.27 -24.56
C THR A 7 -22.98 39.80 -24.09
N LEU A 8 -22.84 39.51 -22.80
CA LEU A 8 -21.67 38.82 -22.26
C LEU A 8 -21.81 37.33 -22.57
N THR A 9 -21.07 36.84 -23.57
CA THR A 9 -20.95 35.41 -23.84
C THR A 9 -19.97 34.82 -22.82
N ILE A 10 -20.47 34.08 -21.85
CA ILE A 10 -19.64 33.27 -20.94
C ILE A 10 -19.21 32.03 -21.71
N ILE A 11 -17.94 32.00 -22.14
CA ILE A 11 -17.33 30.79 -22.68
C ILE A 11 -16.88 29.95 -21.49
N ALA A 12 -17.66 28.93 -21.14
CA ALA A 12 -17.23 27.90 -20.22
C ALA A 12 -16.18 27.03 -20.93
N VAL A 13 -14.90 27.22 -20.60
CA VAL A 13 -13.84 26.30 -21.00
C VAL A 13 -13.94 25.08 -20.10
N ALA A 14 -14.57 24.02 -20.59
CA ALA A 14 -14.43 22.70 -19.99
C ALA A 14 -13.00 22.23 -20.25
N ALA A 15 -12.15 22.24 -19.22
CA ALA A 15 -10.88 21.55 -19.25
C ALA A 15 -11.20 20.05 -19.27
N ILE A 16 -11.16 19.45 -20.46
CA ILE A 16 -11.21 18.00 -20.62
C ILE A 16 -9.81 17.54 -20.20
N ALA A 17 -9.68 17.01 -19.00
CA ALA A 17 -8.50 16.22 -18.66
C ALA A 17 -8.56 14.99 -19.55
N SER A 18 -7.77 14.98 -20.62
CA SER A 18 -7.48 13.74 -21.33
C SER A 18 -6.79 12.83 -20.32
N ALA A 19 -7.48 11.76 -19.91
CA ALA A 19 -6.78 10.60 -19.39
C ALA A 19 -5.95 10.10 -20.57
N ASP A 20 -4.65 10.37 -20.57
CA ASP A 20 -3.75 9.74 -21.51
C ASP A 20 -3.98 8.23 -21.40
N ILE A 21 -4.15 7.59 -22.55
CA ILE A 21 -4.28 6.14 -22.66
C ILE A 21 -2.97 5.57 -22.15
N VAL A 22 -2.97 5.16 -20.88
CA VAL A 22 -1.90 4.37 -20.29
C VAL A 22 -1.83 3.07 -21.09
N PRO A 23 -0.69 2.75 -21.73
CA PRO A 23 -0.55 1.50 -22.46
C PRO A 23 -0.80 0.32 -21.51
N GLU A 24 -1.56 -0.66 -21.97
CA GLU A 24 -1.80 -1.92 -21.26
C GLU A 24 -0.48 -2.71 -21.20
N GLY A 25 0.32 -2.39 -20.19
CA GLY A 25 1.57 -3.03 -19.80
C GLY A 25 1.65 -2.98 -18.28
N THR A 26 2.27 -3.97 -17.66
CA THR A 26 2.36 -4.06 -16.20
C THR A 26 3.04 -2.81 -15.65
N GLU A 27 2.27 -1.85 -15.15
CA GLU A 27 2.78 -0.66 -14.50
C GLU A 27 3.37 -1.07 -13.15
N SER A 28 4.63 -1.47 -13.12
CA SER A 28 5.33 -1.70 -11.86
C SER A 28 6.50 -0.74 -11.65
N ILE A 29 7.21 -0.33 -12.71
CA ILE A 29 8.43 0.47 -12.60
C ILE A 29 8.54 1.43 -13.79
N CYS A 30 8.66 2.73 -13.50
CA CYS A 30 9.06 3.72 -14.49
C CYS A 30 10.60 3.75 -14.58
N GLY A 31 11.17 3.26 -15.68
CA GLY A 31 12.61 3.26 -15.91
C GLY A 31 13.32 2.01 -15.39
N THR A 32 14.55 2.17 -14.89
CA THR A 32 15.34 1.05 -14.36
C THR A 32 14.88 0.69 -12.95
N ASP A 33 14.76 -0.61 -12.67
CA ASP A 33 14.50 -1.08 -11.31
C ASP A 33 15.69 -0.74 -10.40
N GLN A 34 15.41 0.11 -9.41
CA GLN A 34 16.37 0.54 -8.39
C GLN A 34 16.02 -0.03 -7.01
N ALA A 35 15.10 -1.00 -6.95
CA ALA A 35 14.69 -1.64 -5.71
C ALA A 35 15.91 -2.27 -5.01
N LYS A 36 15.92 -2.15 -3.69
CA LYS A 36 16.94 -2.71 -2.82
C LYS A 36 16.26 -3.47 -1.70
N PRO A 37 16.91 -4.49 -1.13
CA PRO A 37 16.45 -5.09 0.12
C PRO A 37 16.23 -4.02 1.18
N ALA A 38 15.09 -4.04 1.89
CA ALA A 38 14.75 -3.02 2.88
C ALA A 38 15.86 -2.84 3.95
N VAL A 39 16.48 -3.95 4.39
CA VAL A 39 17.63 -3.95 5.30
C VAL A 39 18.82 -3.10 4.81
N ALA A 40 18.97 -2.89 3.50
CA ALA A 40 20.01 -2.01 2.94
C ALA A 40 19.77 -0.53 3.28
N LEU A 41 18.53 -0.16 3.62
CA LEU A 41 18.12 1.20 4.00
C LEU A 41 18.20 1.45 5.51
N LYS A 42 18.45 0.40 6.31
CA LYS A 42 18.40 0.45 7.78
C LYS A 42 19.25 1.57 8.39
N ASP A 43 20.48 1.73 7.93
CA ASP A 43 21.42 2.69 8.50
C ASP A 43 21.49 4.01 7.71
N VAL A 44 21.17 3.99 6.41
CA VAL A 44 21.27 5.17 5.52
C VAL A 44 19.99 5.99 5.47
N GLU A 45 18.83 5.35 5.70
CA GLU A 45 17.50 5.93 5.59
C GLU A 45 16.63 5.45 6.76
N ALA A 46 17.22 5.48 7.97
CA ALA A 46 16.69 4.83 9.17
C ALA A 46 15.21 5.15 9.46
N LYS A 47 14.77 6.39 9.23
CA LYS A 47 13.37 6.78 9.41
C LYS A 47 12.43 6.10 8.42
N LYS A 48 12.82 6.01 7.14
CA LYS A 48 12.03 5.32 6.10
C LYS A 48 11.98 3.83 6.39
N TYR A 49 13.13 3.25 6.76
CA TYR A 49 13.21 1.84 7.17
C TYR A 49 12.32 1.54 8.37
N GLN A 50 12.34 2.39 9.40
CA GLN A 50 11.49 2.24 10.59
C GLN A 50 10.00 2.30 10.25
N LEU A 51 9.57 3.24 9.41
CA LEU A 51 8.18 3.33 8.95
C LEU A 51 7.80 2.11 8.08
N GLY A 52 8.74 1.62 7.27
CA GLY A 52 8.57 0.42 6.44
C GLY A 52 8.33 -0.86 7.25
N GLN A 53 8.66 -0.89 8.55
CA GLN A 53 8.35 -2.03 9.41
C GLN A 53 6.83 -2.27 9.57
N ALA A 54 6.00 -1.28 9.26
CA ALA A 54 4.54 -1.39 9.23
C ALA A 54 4.01 -2.13 7.99
N VAL A 55 4.87 -2.47 7.03
CA VAL A 55 4.52 -3.26 5.84
C VAL A 55 4.42 -4.74 6.20
N ALA A 56 3.32 -5.35 5.79
CA ALA A 56 3.05 -6.76 5.93
C ALA A 56 2.99 -7.45 4.58
N ARG A 57 3.43 -8.71 4.58
CA ARG A 57 3.21 -9.67 3.53
C ARG A 57 1.96 -10.47 3.86
N LEU A 58 0.98 -10.45 2.98
CA LEU A 58 -0.21 -11.29 3.07
C LEU A 58 0.03 -12.60 2.33
N ARG A 59 -0.17 -13.73 3.01
CA ARG A 59 -0.22 -15.05 2.37
C ARG A 59 -1.67 -15.52 2.31
N MET A 60 -2.10 -15.87 1.11
CA MET A 60 -3.48 -16.23 0.80
C MET A 60 -3.49 -17.50 -0.05
N THR A 61 -4.65 -18.15 -0.12
CA THR A 61 -4.87 -19.22 -1.09
C THR A 61 -4.65 -18.68 -2.51
N GLY A 62 -3.61 -19.16 -3.18
CA GLY A 62 -3.31 -18.77 -4.57
C GLY A 62 -2.32 -17.62 -4.75
N GLY A 63 -1.79 -17.01 -3.68
CA GLY A 63 -0.88 -15.89 -3.89
C GLY A 63 -0.41 -15.14 -2.65
N TRP A 64 0.35 -14.10 -2.93
CA TRP A 64 0.98 -13.22 -1.95
C TRP A 64 0.62 -11.79 -2.34
N CYS A 65 0.26 -10.97 -1.35
CA CYS A 65 0.02 -9.54 -1.53
C CYS A 65 0.77 -8.74 -0.47
N THR A 66 0.69 -7.41 -0.60
CA THR A 66 1.21 -6.46 0.39
C THR A 66 0.06 -5.84 1.17
N ALA A 67 0.29 -5.51 2.43
CA ALA A 67 -0.61 -4.74 3.26
C ALA A 67 0.17 -3.77 4.15
N TRP A 68 -0.51 -2.77 4.68
CA TRP A 68 0.07 -1.77 5.56
C TRP A 68 -0.72 -1.66 6.85
N LEU A 69 -0.03 -1.75 7.99
CA LEU A 69 -0.61 -1.50 9.30
C LEU A 69 -1.01 -0.03 9.42
N TRP A 70 -2.31 0.19 9.57
CA TRP A 70 -2.94 1.50 9.46
C TRP A 70 -3.58 1.90 10.78
N GLY A 71 -3.07 2.98 11.38
CA GLY A 71 -3.47 3.43 12.70
C GLY A 71 -3.07 2.47 13.83
N SER A 72 -3.37 2.87 15.06
CA SER A 72 -2.86 2.23 16.28
C SER A 72 -3.65 0.99 16.73
N GLU A 73 -4.71 0.62 16.03
CA GLU A 73 -5.65 -0.40 16.50
C GLU A 73 -5.48 -1.76 15.82
N GLY A 74 -4.46 -1.97 14.99
CA GLY A 74 -4.28 -3.27 14.32
C GLY A 74 -5.11 -3.44 13.06
N HIS A 75 -5.42 -2.35 12.34
CA HIS A 75 -6.04 -2.44 11.03
C HIS A 75 -4.99 -2.61 9.94
N LEU A 76 -5.31 -3.37 8.89
CA LEU A 76 -4.51 -3.47 7.69
C LEU A 76 -5.27 -2.90 6.50
N VAL A 77 -4.58 -2.08 5.70
CA VAL A 77 -5.05 -1.71 4.36
C VAL A 77 -4.35 -2.63 3.34
N THR A 78 -5.11 -3.17 2.39
CA THR A 78 -4.64 -3.96 1.25
C THR A 78 -5.60 -3.77 0.07
N ASN A 79 -5.41 -4.51 -1.03
CA ASN A 79 -6.28 -4.43 -2.19
C ASN A 79 -7.52 -5.33 -2.08
N ASN A 80 -8.62 -4.93 -2.72
CA ASN A 80 -9.83 -5.77 -2.83
C ASN A 80 -9.53 -7.06 -3.61
N HIS A 81 -8.77 -6.96 -4.70
CA HIS A 81 -8.43 -8.14 -5.50
C HIS A 81 -7.58 -9.16 -4.72
N CYS A 82 -6.90 -8.73 -3.65
CA CYS A 82 -6.22 -9.62 -2.71
C CYS A 82 -7.22 -10.21 -1.71
N VAL A 83 -7.98 -9.36 -1.01
CA VAL A 83 -8.91 -9.79 0.04
C VAL A 83 -10.26 -9.10 -0.15
N GLY A 84 -11.11 -9.67 -1.01
CA GLY A 84 -12.41 -9.08 -1.35
C GLY A 84 -13.61 -9.60 -0.54
N THR A 85 -13.41 -10.57 0.36
CA THR A 85 -14.51 -11.21 1.10
C THR A 85 -14.12 -11.54 2.54
N GLN A 86 -15.11 -11.71 3.42
CA GLN A 86 -14.84 -12.20 4.77
C GLN A 86 -14.24 -13.62 4.74
N ALA A 87 -14.62 -14.47 3.78
CA ALA A 87 -14.07 -15.82 3.67
C ALA A 87 -12.56 -15.80 3.40
N SER A 88 -12.08 -14.91 2.51
CA SER A 88 -10.64 -14.73 2.28
C SER A 88 -9.95 -14.06 3.48
N ALA A 89 -10.59 -13.08 4.12
CA ALA A 89 -10.09 -12.44 5.34
C ALA A 89 -9.90 -13.45 6.50
N SER A 90 -10.80 -14.43 6.63
CA SER A 90 -10.72 -15.45 7.69
C SER A 90 -9.54 -16.42 7.57
N VAL A 91 -8.87 -16.46 6.41
CA VAL A 91 -7.76 -17.40 6.14
C VAL A 91 -6.47 -16.71 5.69
N VAL A 92 -6.45 -15.37 5.58
CA VAL A 92 -5.22 -14.64 5.23
C VAL A 92 -4.26 -14.60 6.41
N ILE A 93 -2.99 -14.88 6.13
CA ILE A 93 -1.90 -14.78 7.11
C ILE A 93 -1.17 -13.46 6.90
N ALA A 94 -1.04 -12.66 7.96
CA ALA A 94 -0.26 -11.43 7.95
C ALA A 94 1.14 -11.66 8.55
N GLU A 95 2.17 -11.45 7.75
CA GLU A 95 3.57 -11.65 8.10
C GLU A 95 4.33 -10.32 8.04
N PHE A 96 4.92 -9.90 9.15
CA PHE A 96 5.64 -8.62 9.25
C PHE A 96 7.14 -8.84 9.40
N GLY A 97 7.95 -7.87 8.96
CA GLY A 97 9.41 -7.95 9.04
C GLY A 97 9.98 -9.09 8.20
N ALA A 98 9.35 -9.37 7.05
CA ALA A 98 9.75 -10.44 6.15
C ALA A 98 10.91 -10.01 5.24
N GLU A 99 12.07 -9.74 5.85
CA GLU A 99 13.31 -9.31 5.19
C GLU A 99 14.49 -10.18 5.62
N CYS A 100 15.53 -10.22 4.79
CA CYS A 100 16.75 -10.97 5.12
C CYS A 100 17.63 -10.19 6.10
N ALA A 101 18.53 -10.89 6.78
CA ALA A 101 19.40 -10.28 7.79
C ALA A 101 20.41 -9.27 7.19
N THR A 102 20.76 -9.42 5.91
CA THR A 102 21.76 -8.57 5.24
C THR A 102 21.34 -8.22 3.81
N ALA A 103 21.80 -7.07 3.30
CA ALA A 103 21.50 -6.61 1.95
C ALA A 103 22.13 -7.48 0.85
N THR A 104 23.16 -8.25 1.19
CA THR A 104 23.88 -9.15 0.27
C THR A 104 23.41 -10.61 0.39
N ASP A 105 22.40 -10.89 1.22
CA ASP A 105 21.86 -12.24 1.37
C ASP A 105 21.30 -12.72 0.02
N PRO A 106 21.72 -13.89 -0.50
CA PRO A 106 21.20 -14.40 -1.77
C PRO A 106 19.69 -14.66 -1.73
N ASN A 107 19.10 -14.84 -0.56
CA ASN A 107 17.68 -15.06 -0.38
C ASN A 107 16.83 -13.78 -0.58
N ASN A 108 17.45 -12.60 -0.68
CA ASN A 108 16.72 -11.36 -0.97
C ASN A 108 15.94 -11.43 -2.29
N ASN A 109 16.42 -12.24 -3.25
CA ASN A 109 15.78 -12.44 -4.55
C ASN A 109 14.93 -13.72 -4.61
N VAL A 110 14.70 -14.38 -3.47
CA VAL A 110 13.94 -15.63 -3.41
C VAL A 110 12.65 -15.40 -2.63
N LYS A 111 11.53 -15.43 -3.35
CA LYS A 111 10.19 -15.19 -2.78
C LYS A 111 9.95 -16.12 -1.57
N GLY A 112 9.77 -15.52 -0.41
CA GLY A 112 9.45 -16.23 0.83
C GLY A 112 10.60 -16.89 1.56
N ALA A 113 11.84 -16.79 1.06
CA ALA A 113 13.00 -17.35 1.73
C ALA A 113 13.32 -16.64 3.05
N CYS A 114 13.12 -15.33 3.10
CA CYS A 114 13.26 -14.55 4.32
C CYS A 114 11.91 -14.44 5.04
N VAL A 115 11.84 -15.13 6.18
CA VAL A 115 10.63 -15.32 6.98
C VAL A 115 10.60 -14.29 8.11
N GLY A 116 9.47 -13.61 8.23
CA GLY A 116 9.19 -12.64 9.28
C GLY A 116 8.40 -13.23 10.45
N THR A 117 7.72 -12.37 11.19
CA THR A 117 6.79 -12.77 12.25
C THR A 117 5.38 -12.96 11.69
N TYR A 118 4.79 -14.14 11.84
CA TYR A 118 3.36 -14.38 11.56
C TYR A 118 2.49 -13.76 12.66
N VAL A 119 2.03 -12.54 12.43
CA VAL A 119 1.29 -11.73 13.41
C VAL A 119 -0.15 -12.19 13.56
N SER A 120 -0.76 -12.69 12.49
CA SER A 120 -2.14 -13.16 12.47
C SER A 120 -2.31 -14.27 11.43
N ASN A 121 -3.21 -15.23 11.72
CA ASN A 121 -3.68 -16.26 10.78
C ASN A 121 -5.11 -16.03 10.29
N SER A 122 -5.76 -14.94 10.72
CA SER A 122 -7.11 -14.57 10.31
C SER A 122 -7.39 -13.10 10.59
N SER A 123 -8.28 -12.52 9.81
CA SER A 123 -8.72 -11.14 9.98
C SER A 123 -10.22 -11.01 9.83
N THR A 124 -10.76 -9.95 10.42
CA THR A 124 -12.14 -9.51 10.17
C THR A 124 -12.15 -8.48 9.05
N LEU A 125 -13.02 -8.68 8.07
CA LEU A 125 -13.26 -7.71 7.01
C LEU A 125 -14.05 -6.53 7.60
N ILE A 126 -13.50 -5.32 7.52
CA ILE A 126 -14.17 -4.10 8.00
C ILE A 126 -14.90 -3.41 6.86
N ILE A 127 -14.20 -3.17 5.75
CA ILE A 127 -14.77 -2.59 4.53
C ILE A 127 -13.95 -3.04 3.32
N THR A 128 -14.61 -3.14 2.18
CA THR A 128 -13.96 -3.35 0.89
C THR A 128 -14.74 -2.66 -0.21
N GLU A 129 -14.04 -2.10 -1.19
CA GLU A 129 -14.62 -1.39 -2.32
C GLU A 129 -13.92 -1.84 -3.62
N PRO A 130 -14.57 -2.69 -4.43
CA PRO A 130 -14.00 -3.19 -5.67
C PRO A 130 -13.66 -2.09 -6.68
N SER A 131 -14.44 -1.00 -6.74
CA SER A 131 -14.18 0.08 -7.71
C SER A 131 -12.94 0.91 -7.40
N LEU A 132 -12.52 0.93 -6.13
CA LEU A 132 -11.32 1.61 -5.65
C LEU A 132 -10.18 0.63 -5.31
N ASP A 133 -10.40 -0.66 -5.55
CA ASP A 133 -9.50 -1.77 -5.24
C ASP A 133 -8.84 -1.69 -3.85
N PHE A 134 -9.61 -1.38 -2.81
CA PHE A 134 -9.11 -1.37 -1.43
C PHE A 134 -9.95 -2.24 -0.51
N THR A 135 -9.27 -2.73 0.53
CA THR A 135 -9.85 -3.45 1.66
C THR A 135 -9.20 -2.97 2.96
N LEU A 136 -10.04 -2.72 3.97
CA LEU A 136 -9.62 -2.55 5.36
C LEU A 136 -9.96 -3.83 6.14
N LEU A 137 -8.95 -4.40 6.78
CA LEU A 137 -9.07 -5.55 7.67
C LEU A 137 -8.76 -5.13 9.11
N LYS A 138 -9.32 -5.86 10.07
CA LYS A 138 -8.87 -5.88 11.47
C LYS A 138 -8.19 -7.20 11.75
N LEU A 139 -6.93 -7.16 12.18
CA LEU A 139 -6.18 -8.38 12.47
C LEU A 139 -6.69 -9.06 13.74
N ASN A 140 -6.93 -10.37 13.67
CA ASN A 140 -7.03 -11.21 14.86
C ASN A 140 -5.60 -11.62 15.25
N VAL A 141 -4.95 -10.79 16.07
CA VAL A 141 -3.54 -10.97 16.46
C VAL A 141 -3.36 -12.28 17.23
N ASN A 142 -2.35 -13.06 16.82
CA ASN A 142 -2.03 -14.33 17.47
C ASN A 142 -1.62 -14.12 18.95
N PRO A 143 -1.96 -15.05 19.86
CA PRO A 143 -1.57 -14.95 21.27
C PRO A 143 -0.07 -14.73 21.46
N GLY A 144 0.31 -13.79 22.34
CA GLY A 144 1.71 -13.48 22.65
C GLY A 144 2.44 -12.59 21.63
N ILE A 145 1.78 -12.18 20.53
CA ILE A 145 2.36 -11.25 19.58
C ILE A 145 2.10 -9.80 20.02
N ASN A 146 3.17 -9.03 20.22
CA ASN A 146 3.09 -7.58 20.32
C ASN A 146 3.22 -6.95 18.93
N ILE A 147 2.08 -6.55 18.35
CA ILE A 147 2.05 -5.90 17.02
C ILE A 147 2.59 -4.46 17.05
N THR A 148 2.59 -3.78 18.21
CA THR A 148 3.00 -2.36 18.28
C THR A 148 4.47 -2.14 17.97
N LYS A 149 5.31 -3.19 18.03
CA LYS A 149 6.73 -3.14 17.65
C LYS A 149 6.96 -2.78 16.18
N PHE A 150 5.96 -2.97 15.32
CA PHE A 150 6.02 -2.67 13.89
C PHE A 150 5.60 -1.22 13.56
N GLY A 151 5.15 -0.45 14.55
CA GLY A 151 4.60 0.89 14.32
C GLY A 151 3.27 0.84 13.57
N TYR A 152 2.94 1.91 12.85
CA TYR A 152 1.80 1.98 11.93
C TYR A 152 1.96 3.20 11.01
N LEU A 153 1.27 3.17 9.87
CA LEU A 153 1.14 4.28 8.95
C LEU A 153 -0.16 5.06 9.22
N GLN A 154 -0.20 6.30 8.75
CA GLN A 154 -1.32 7.22 8.88
C GLN A 154 -1.51 7.99 7.58
N ALA A 155 -2.74 8.47 7.35
CA ALA A 155 -2.99 9.47 6.33
C ALA A 155 -2.53 10.85 6.81
N ARG A 156 -2.14 11.69 5.85
CA ARG A 156 -2.12 13.14 6.00
C ARG A 156 -3.34 13.72 5.33
N GLU A 157 -3.88 14.81 5.88
CA GLU A 157 -5.06 15.49 5.32
C GLU A 157 -4.72 16.31 4.07
N SER A 158 -3.46 16.72 3.91
CA SER A 158 -3.01 17.55 2.79
C SER A 158 -2.94 16.77 1.48
N ALA A 159 -3.32 17.44 0.38
CA ALA A 159 -3.09 16.94 -0.97
C ALA A 159 -1.60 16.63 -1.21
N VAL A 160 -1.34 15.62 -2.06
CA VAL A 160 0.01 15.27 -2.50
C VAL A 160 0.39 16.22 -3.64
N PRO A 161 1.41 17.08 -3.48
CA PRO A 161 1.86 17.93 -4.58
C PRO A 161 2.50 17.06 -5.67
N LEU A 162 2.51 17.59 -6.90
CA LEU A 162 3.30 16.99 -7.98
C LEU A 162 4.76 16.89 -7.54
N ASP A 163 5.43 15.80 -7.93
CA ASP A 163 6.83 15.49 -7.60
C ASP A 163 7.12 15.22 -6.10
N ASP A 164 6.09 14.98 -5.27
CA ASP A 164 6.31 14.55 -3.88
C ASP A 164 6.97 13.15 -3.85
N PRO A 165 8.14 12.99 -3.22
CA PRO A 165 8.82 11.70 -3.17
C PRO A 165 8.02 10.67 -2.37
N ILE A 166 7.78 9.52 -3.00
CA ILE A 166 7.22 8.34 -2.36
C ILE A 166 8.27 7.25 -2.21
N TYR A 167 8.04 6.34 -1.27
CA TYR A 167 8.86 5.15 -1.06
C TYR A 167 7.93 3.95 -1.07
N ILE A 168 8.25 2.97 -1.91
CA ILE A 168 7.49 1.74 -2.14
C ILE A 168 8.39 0.56 -1.82
#